data_AF-A0A2E6YEL0-F1
#
_entry.id   AF-A0A2E6YEL0-F1
#
_cell.length_a   1.000
_cell.length_b   1.000
_cell.length_c   1.000
_cell.angle_alpha   90.00
_cell.angle_beta   90.00
_cell.angle_gamma   90.00
#
_symmetry.space_group_name_H-M   'P 1'
#
loop_
_entity.id
_entity.type
_entity.pdbx_description
1 polymer ?
#
loop_
_entity_poly.entity_id
_entity_poly.type
_entity_poly.pdbx_seq_one_letter_code
_entity_poly.pdbx_strand_id
1 'polypeptide(L)'
;MFSLIISIIAIALVASLALASIYYGGDAFQEGTVKAEASTIVNQGQQVQAAVTMAEIDDVTLASVADLAPTYLKEIPKFETATWAFDDDSDPKALLLDLDNEATLSDLCKQTEALFDGNEADAGSKNEHAFGCYNDGSSNIAYFKL
;
A
#
# COMPACT_ATOMS: atom_id res chain seq x y z
N MET A 1 35.96 -36.47 26.31
CA MET A 1 36.24 -36.08 24.91
C MET A 1 35.02 -36.23 23.99
N PHE A 2 34.09 -37.15 24.26
CA PHE A 2 32.86 -37.32 23.46
C PHE A 2 31.90 -36.12 23.50
N SER A 3 31.76 -35.45 24.66
CA SER A 3 30.92 -34.25 24.79
C SER A 3 31.37 -33.07 23.94
N LEU A 4 32.68 -32.94 23.67
CA LEU A 4 33.22 -31.79 22.93
C LEU A 4 32.83 -31.86 21.45
N ILE A 5 32.83 -33.05 20.86
CA ILE A 5 32.39 -33.27 19.48
C ILE A 5 30.88 -32.98 19.32
N ILE A 6 30.05 -33.47 20.24
CA ILE A 6 28.60 -33.23 20.22
C ILE A 6 28.30 -31.72 20.34
N SER A 7 29.04 -31.02 21.20
CA SER A 7 28.89 -29.57 21.40
C SER A 7 29.17 -28.78 20.13
N ILE A 8 30.26 -29.11 19.42
CA ILE A 8 30.64 -28.41 18.19
C ILE A 8 29.63 -28.66 17.07
N ILE A 9 29.16 -29.89 16.92
CA ILE A 9 28.14 -30.24 15.92
C ILE A 9 26.82 -29.53 16.23
N ALA A 10 26.42 -29.43 17.50
CA ALA A 10 25.21 -28.72 17.90
C ALA A 10 25.28 -27.23 17.54
N ILE A 11 26.40 -26.56 17.82
CA ILE A 11 26.61 -25.15 17.45
C ILE A 11 26.58 -24.98 15.93
N ALA A 12 27.23 -25.88 15.18
CA ALA A 12 27.23 -25.84 13.72
C ALA A 12 25.82 -26.00 13.12
N LEU A 13 24.99 -26.88 13.68
CA LEU A 13 23.60 -27.07 13.24
C LEU A 13 22.73 -25.85 13.54
N VAL A 14 22.85 -25.25 14.71
CA VAL A 14 22.13 -24.01 15.06
C VAL A 14 22.55 -22.86 14.14
N ALA A 15 23.85 -22.71 13.88
CA ALA A 15 24.35 -21.70 12.95
C ALA A 15 23.82 -21.91 11.53
N SER A 16 23.76 -23.16 11.06
CA SER A 16 23.23 -23.51 9.74
C SER A 16 21.74 -23.19 9.62
N LEU A 17 20.97 -23.47 10.68
CA LEU A 17 19.53 -23.22 10.71
C LEU A 17 19.22 -21.71 10.80
N ALA A 18 19.98 -20.96 11.59
CA ALA A 18 19.88 -19.51 11.64
C ALA A 18 20.20 -18.85 10.29
N LEU A 19 21.25 -19.32 9.59
CA LEU A 19 21.58 -18.85 8.24
C LEU A 19 20.46 -19.17 7.24
N ALA A 20 19.88 -20.37 7.31
CA ALA A 20 18.73 -20.71 6.48
C ALA A 20 17.51 -19.82 6.78
N SER A 21 17.24 -19.51 8.05
CA SER A 21 16.15 -18.59 8.43
C SER A 21 16.38 -17.16 7.96
N ILE A 22 17.62 -16.67 7.94
CA ILE A 22 17.91 -15.32 7.42
C ILE A 22 17.79 -15.31 5.89
N TYR A 23 18.34 -16.32 5.20
CA TYR A 23 18.34 -16.38 3.74
C TYR A 23 16.94 -16.60 3.15
N TYR A 24 16.11 -17.45 3.76
CA TYR A 24 14.77 -17.75 3.25
C TYR A 24 13.64 -17.02 3.98
N GLY A 25 13.86 -16.58 5.22
CA GLY A 25 12.86 -15.84 5.99
C GLY A 25 12.84 -14.34 5.68
N GLY A 26 13.93 -13.77 5.16
CA GLY A 26 14.01 -12.37 4.78
C GLY A 26 13.02 -12.01 3.66
N ASP A 27 13.04 -12.77 2.56
CA ASP A 27 12.15 -12.52 1.41
C ASP A 27 10.67 -12.68 1.77
N ALA A 28 10.32 -13.71 2.54
CA ALA A 28 8.95 -13.93 3.00
C ALA A 28 8.47 -12.83 3.96
N PHE A 29 9.36 -12.28 4.79
CA PHE A 29 9.03 -11.15 5.66
C PHE A 29 8.84 -9.86 4.86
N GLN A 30 9.70 -9.61 3.87
CA GLN A 30 9.60 -8.45 3.00
C GLN A 30 8.27 -8.47 2.21
N GLU A 31 7.92 -9.61 1.60
CA GLU A 31 6.65 -9.77 0.89
C GLU A 31 5.44 -9.62 1.83
N GLY A 32 5.53 -10.15 3.05
CA GLY A 32 4.49 -10.00 4.07
C GLY A 32 4.28 -8.54 4.50
N THR A 33 5.36 -7.78 4.64
CA THR A 33 5.31 -6.34 4.98
C THR A 33 4.70 -5.54 3.84
N VAL A 34 5.15 -5.71 2.60
CA VAL A 34 4.60 -4.98 1.43
C VAL A 34 3.11 -5.28 1.26
N LYS A 35 2.67 -6.52 1.52
CA LYS A 35 1.24 -6.88 1.45
C LYS A 35 0.41 -6.22 2.54
N ALA A 36 0.97 -6.11 3.76
CA ALA A 36 0.32 -5.44 4.87
C ALA A 36 0.20 -3.92 4.62
N GLU A 37 1.24 -3.31 4.04
CA GLU A 37 1.24 -1.92 3.62
C GLU A 37 0.22 -1.66 2.51
N ALA A 38 0.16 -2.51 1.49
CA ALA A 38 -0.82 -2.41 0.40
C ALA A 38 -2.25 -2.49 0.96
N SER A 39 -2.49 -3.45 1.85
CA SER A 39 -3.78 -3.58 2.55
C SER A 39 -4.11 -2.35 3.39
N THR A 40 -3.10 -1.70 3.96
CA THR A 40 -3.28 -0.46 4.75
C THR A 40 -3.71 0.69 3.86
N ILE A 41 -3.05 0.90 2.71
CA ILE A 41 -3.44 1.94 1.73
C ILE A 41 -4.89 1.73 1.29
N VAL A 42 -5.27 0.48 0.99
CA VAL A 42 -6.63 0.13 0.58
C VAL A 42 -7.66 0.46 1.64
N ASN A 43 -7.41 0.05 2.89
CA ASN A 43 -8.31 0.36 3.99
C ASN A 43 -8.40 1.87 4.27
N GLN A 44 -7.30 2.61 4.11
CA GLN A 44 -7.30 4.07 4.25
C GLN A 44 -8.08 4.74 3.12
N GLY A 45 -7.85 4.36 1.87
CA GLY A 45 -8.55 4.89 0.70
C GLY A 45 -10.06 4.67 0.78
N GLN A 46 -10.50 3.48 1.20
CA GLN A 46 -11.92 3.18 1.42
C GLN A 46 -12.55 4.03 2.54
N GLN A 47 -11.80 4.34 3.61
CA GLN A 47 -12.27 5.23 4.67
C GLN A 47 -12.47 6.66 4.15
N VAL A 48 -11.54 7.16 3.32
CA VAL A 48 -11.66 8.49 2.72
C VAL A 48 -12.79 8.53 1.70
N GLN A 49 -12.92 7.52 0.83
CA GLN A 49 -14.02 7.38 -0.12
C GLN A 49 -15.38 7.40 0.59
N ALA A 50 -15.54 6.61 1.65
CA ALA A 50 -16.79 6.60 2.43
C ALA A 50 -17.09 7.96 3.07
N ALA A 51 -16.07 8.69 3.52
CA ALA A 51 -16.22 10.03 4.07
C ALA A 51 -16.65 11.05 3.02
N VAL A 52 -16.12 10.95 1.79
CA VAL A 52 -16.54 11.78 0.65
C VAL A 52 -17.99 11.52 0.31
N THR A 53 -18.40 10.26 0.19
CA THR A 53 -19.80 9.91 -0.09
C THR A 53 -20.75 10.47 0.98
N MET A 54 -20.34 10.48 2.26
CA MET A 54 -21.15 11.08 3.33
C MET A 54 -21.25 12.61 3.19
N ALA A 55 -20.16 13.29 2.83
CA ALA A 55 -20.17 14.72 2.58
C ALA A 55 -21.05 15.10 1.37
N GLU A 56 -21.04 14.28 0.32
CA GLU A 56 -21.91 14.45 -0.85
C GLU A 56 -23.39 14.26 -0.50
N ILE A 57 -23.72 13.29 0.37
CA ILE A 57 -25.09 13.10 0.88
C ILE A 57 -25.58 14.33 1.64
N ASP A 58 -24.69 15.02 2.35
CA ASP A 58 -24.99 16.24 3.10
C ASP A 58 -24.94 17.52 2.24
N ASP A 59 -24.75 17.39 0.92
CA ASP A 59 -24.63 18.49 -0.05
C ASP A 59 -23.49 19.48 0.27
N VAL A 60 -22.41 18.96 0.86
CA VAL A 60 -21.20 19.73 1.19
C VAL A 60 -20.24 19.72 0.00
N THR A 61 -19.82 20.91 -0.43
CA THR A 61 -18.78 21.05 -1.45
C THR A 61 -17.39 20.96 -0.79
N LEU A 62 -16.66 19.90 -1.09
CA LEU A 62 -15.29 19.70 -0.63
C LEU A 62 -14.34 20.35 -1.63
N ALA A 63 -13.46 21.26 -1.16
CA ALA A 63 -12.39 21.83 -1.98
C ALA A 63 -11.10 21.00 -1.86
N SER A 64 -10.97 20.23 -0.79
CA SER A 64 -9.81 19.39 -0.52
C SER A 64 -10.16 18.22 0.40
N VAL A 65 -9.33 17.18 0.39
CA VAL A 65 -9.44 16.06 1.34
C VAL A 65 -9.31 16.57 2.78
N ALA A 66 -8.65 17.72 2.99
CA ALA A 66 -8.54 18.41 4.28
C ALA A 66 -9.91 18.68 4.93
N ASP A 67 -10.93 18.96 4.11
CA ASP A 67 -12.25 19.39 4.54
C ASP A 67 -13.10 18.23 5.11
N LEU A 68 -12.68 16.99 4.90
CA LEU A 68 -13.34 15.80 5.45
C LEU A 68 -13.15 15.67 6.97
N ALA A 69 -12.08 16.24 7.52
CA ALA A 69 -11.84 16.25 8.95
C ALA A 69 -12.17 17.63 9.56
N PRO A 70 -12.73 17.68 10.79
CA PRO A 70 -13.01 16.56 11.70
C PRO A 70 -14.41 15.94 11.55
N THR A 71 -15.22 16.43 10.62
CA THR A 71 -16.67 16.12 10.58
C THR A 71 -16.97 14.69 10.12
N TYR A 72 -16.32 14.23 9.04
CA TYR A 72 -16.54 12.92 8.43
C TYR A 72 -15.41 11.94 8.77
N LEU A 73 -14.21 12.46 9.02
CA LEU A 73 -13.03 11.72 9.49
C LEU A 73 -12.48 12.36 10.77
N LYS A 74 -12.02 11.55 11.71
CA LYS A 74 -11.35 12.07 12.92
C LYS A 74 -10.03 12.76 12.59
N GLU A 75 -9.29 12.17 11.66
CA GLU A 75 -8.03 12.65 11.12
C GLU A 75 -7.89 12.08 9.71
N ILE A 76 -7.19 12.80 8.84
CA ILE A 76 -6.94 12.32 7.49
C ILE A 76 -5.84 11.27 7.57
N PRO A 77 -6.11 10.03 7.16
CA PRO A 77 -5.09 9.00 7.16
C PRO A 77 -3.96 9.43 6.24
N LYS A 78 -2.73 9.10 6.63
CA LYS A 78 -1.53 9.31 5.81
C LYS A 78 -0.79 7.99 5.75
N PHE A 79 -0.08 7.79 4.64
CA PHE A 79 0.80 6.64 4.49
C PHE A 79 2.21 7.19 4.31
N GLU A 80 3.09 6.96 5.29
CA GLU A 80 4.43 7.57 5.32
C GLU A 80 4.39 9.10 5.10
N THR A 81 5.02 9.58 4.02
CA THR A 81 5.01 10.99 3.59
C THR A 81 3.90 11.29 2.58
N ALA A 82 3.23 10.27 2.05
CA ALA A 82 2.20 10.39 1.03
C ALA A 82 0.89 10.92 1.60
N THR A 83 0.29 11.86 0.88
CA THR A 83 -0.97 12.50 1.25
C THR A 83 -2.04 12.29 0.20
N TRP A 84 -3.26 12.03 0.64
CA TRP A 84 -4.42 11.89 -0.24
C TRP A 84 -4.84 13.23 -0.83
N ALA A 85 -5.12 13.24 -2.13
CA ALA A 85 -5.60 14.40 -2.86
C ALA A 85 -6.75 14.02 -3.80
N PHE A 86 -7.61 14.98 -4.14
CA PHE A 86 -8.59 14.77 -5.20
C PHE A 86 -7.93 14.96 -6.57
N ASP A 87 -8.29 14.09 -7.51
CA ASP A 87 -8.04 14.26 -8.93
C ASP A 87 -9.20 15.07 -9.51
N ASP A 88 -8.99 16.38 -9.68
CA ASP A 88 -9.99 17.26 -10.29
C ASP A 88 -10.08 17.08 -11.82
N ASP A 89 -9.13 16.37 -12.43
CA ASP A 89 -9.04 16.15 -13.87
C ASP A 89 -9.62 14.80 -14.32
N SER A 90 -10.04 13.92 -13.39
CA SER A 90 -10.65 12.64 -13.72
C SER A 90 -12.19 12.70 -13.75
N ASP A 91 -12.78 12.10 -14.80
CA ASP A 91 -14.22 11.83 -14.88
C ASP A 91 -14.46 10.31 -14.94
N PRO A 92 -14.97 9.67 -13.87
CA PRO A 92 -15.42 10.28 -12.61
C PRO A 92 -14.27 10.73 -11.69
N LYS A 93 -14.60 11.58 -10.71
CA LYS A 93 -13.63 12.06 -9.71
C LYS A 93 -12.91 10.89 -9.05
N ALA A 94 -11.62 11.05 -8.82
CA ALA A 94 -10.81 10.05 -8.13
C ALA A 94 -10.10 10.68 -6.94
N LEU A 95 -9.75 9.84 -5.99
CA LEU A 95 -8.83 10.13 -4.90
C LEU A 95 -7.48 9.52 -5.26
N LEU A 96 -6.42 10.30 -5.19
CA LEU A 96 -5.06 9.88 -5.49
C LEU A 96 -4.20 9.89 -4.23
N LEU A 97 -3.27 8.95 -4.19
CA LEU A 97 -2.16 8.92 -3.24
C LEU A 97 -0.86 8.79 -4.05
N ASP A 98 -0.03 9.83 -3.98
CA ASP A 98 1.29 9.83 -4.63
C ASP A 98 2.25 8.95 -3.81
N LEU A 99 2.59 7.80 -4.38
CA LEU A 99 3.59 6.90 -3.86
C LEU A 99 4.87 7.20 -4.65
N ASP A 100 5.65 8.15 -4.12
CA ASP A 100 6.95 8.59 -4.67
C ASP A 100 7.81 7.41 -5.18
N ASN A 101 8.76 7.72 -6.05
CA ASN A 101 9.58 6.77 -6.82
C ASN A 101 10.66 6.04 -5.98
N GLU A 102 10.32 5.59 -4.76
CA GLU A 102 11.15 4.64 -4.01
C GLU A 102 10.92 3.23 -4.57
N ALA A 103 12.01 2.47 -4.74
CA ALA A 103 11.96 1.13 -5.33
C ALA A 103 11.02 0.17 -4.57
N THR A 104 10.83 0.38 -3.26
CA THR A 104 9.90 -0.37 -2.41
C THR A 104 8.42 -0.05 -2.69
N LEU A 105 8.13 1.17 -3.17
CA LEU A 105 6.78 1.63 -3.49
C LEU A 105 6.33 1.12 -4.88
N SER A 106 7.25 0.80 -5.77
CA SER A 106 6.93 0.08 -7.02
C SER A 106 6.42 -1.34 -6.75
N ASP A 107 7.05 -2.05 -5.82
CA ASP A 107 6.57 -3.38 -5.39
C ASP A 107 5.24 -3.27 -4.66
N LEU A 108 5.04 -2.18 -3.91
CA LEU A 108 3.77 -1.86 -3.26
C LEU A 108 2.64 -1.63 -4.27
N CYS A 109 2.90 -0.90 -5.35
CA CYS A 109 1.95 -0.65 -6.44
C CYS A 109 1.54 -1.97 -7.11
N LYS A 110 2.53 -2.82 -7.44
CA LYS A 110 2.29 -4.17 -7.98
C LYS A 110 1.52 -5.06 -7.03
N GLN A 111 1.82 -5.02 -5.74
CA GLN A 111 1.14 -5.86 -4.76
C GLN A 111 -0.27 -5.34 -4.43
N THR A 112 -0.47 -4.03 -4.51
CA THR A 112 -1.79 -3.39 -4.47
C THR A 112 -2.63 -3.89 -5.64
N GLU A 113 -2.11 -3.82 -6.87
CA GLU A 113 -2.77 -4.42 -8.05
C GLU A 113 -2.99 -5.93 -7.94
N ALA A 114 -2.03 -6.66 -7.36
CA ALA A 114 -2.16 -8.09 -7.13
C ALA A 114 -3.27 -8.45 -6.12
N LEU A 115 -3.65 -7.52 -5.23
CA LEU A 115 -4.83 -7.68 -4.36
C LEU A 115 -6.15 -7.49 -5.12
N PHE A 116 -6.14 -6.86 -6.30
CA PHE A 116 -7.33 -6.58 -7.11
C PHE A 116 -7.54 -7.54 -8.27
N ASP A 117 -6.56 -7.65 -9.18
CA ASP A 117 -6.73 -8.45 -10.41
C ASP A 117 -5.61 -9.48 -10.62
N GLY A 118 -4.59 -9.48 -9.77
CA GLY A 118 -3.50 -10.47 -9.86
C GLY A 118 -2.56 -10.26 -11.04
N ASN A 119 -2.59 -9.09 -11.71
CA ASN A 119 -1.74 -8.74 -12.83
C ASN A 119 -0.95 -7.45 -12.56
N GLU A 120 0.24 -7.30 -13.15
CA GLU A 120 1.07 -6.11 -12.96
C GLU A 120 0.47 -4.90 -13.68
N ALA A 121 0.54 -3.73 -13.03
CA ALA A 121 0.05 -2.43 -13.47
C ALA A 121 0.25 -2.20 -14.98
N ASP A 122 -0.78 -2.49 -15.77
CA ASP A 122 -0.87 -1.94 -17.11
C ASP A 122 -1.18 -0.45 -16.90
N ALA A 123 -0.48 0.44 -17.60
CA ALA A 123 -0.69 1.89 -17.52
C ALA A 123 -2.08 2.35 -18.05
N GLY A 124 -3.05 1.45 -18.07
CA GLY A 124 -4.33 1.53 -18.75
C GLY A 124 -5.49 1.88 -17.82
N SER A 125 -5.86 3.17 -17.89
CA SER A 125 -7.19 3.71 -17.62
C SER A 125 -7.68 3.73 -16.16
N LYS A 126 -7.70 4.94 -15.58
CA LYS A 126 -8.31 5.33 -14.29
C LYS A 126 -9.81 4.95 -14.10
N ASN A 127 -10.38 4.12 -14.97
CA ASN A 127 -11.83 4.01 -15.16
C ASN A 127 -12.39 2.58 -15.15
N GLU A 128 -11.56 1.54 -15.18
CA GLU A 128 -12.04 0.15 -15.26
C GLU A 128 -12.30 -0.47 -13.88
N HIS A 129 -11.59 0.01 -12.86
CA HIS A 129 -11.65 -0.54 -11.50
C HIS A 129 -12.02 0.52 -10.47
N ALA A 130 -12.60 0.08 -9.35
CA ALA A 130 -12.98 0.95 -8.25
C ALA A 130 -11.76 1.59 -7.56
N PHE A 131 -10.60 0.94 -7.63
CA PHE A 131 -9.32 1.42 -7.13
C PHE A 131 -8.18 0.58 -7.72
N GLY A 132 -6.97 1.12 -7.71
CA GLY A 132 -5.79 0.50 -8.30
C GLY A 132 -4.55 1.38 -8.12
N CYS A 133 -3.50 1.12 -8.89
CA CYS A 133 -2.25 1.85 -8.91
C CYS A 133 -1.68 1.90 -10.34
N TYR A 134 -1.26 3.09 -10.78
CA TYR A 134 -0.65 3.32 -12.08
C TYR A 134 0.65 4.12 -11.96
N ASN A 135 1.48 4.08 -13.00
CA ASN A 135 2.70 4.89 -13.06
C ASN A 135 2.51 6.05 -14.05
N ASP A 136 2.73 7.29 -13.60
CA ASP A 136 2.60 8.50 -14.43
C ASP A 136 3.94 8.92 -15.09
N GLY A 137 4.89 7.98 -15.20
CA GLY A 137 6.23 8.21 -15.73
C GLY A 137 7.20 8.88 -14.75
N SER A 138 6.71 9.45 -13.63
CA SER A 138 7.53 10.10 -12.59
C SER A 138 7.34 9.49 -11.20
N SER A 139 6.13 9.04 -10.87
CA SER A 139 5.78 8.42 -9.58
C SER A 139 4.75 7.30 -9.80
N ASN A 140 4.61 6.42 -8.79
CA ASN A 140 3.50 5.47 -8.72
C ASN A 140 2.34 6.13 -7.99
N ILE A 141 1.13 5.99 -8.49
CA ILE A 141 -0.04 6.67 -7.93
C ILE A 141 -1.11 5.64 -7.68
N ALA A 142 -1.48 5.46 -6.41
CA ALA A 142 -2.67 4.70 -6.06
C ALA A 142 -3.91 5.58 -6.26
N TYR A 143 -4.96 5.03 -6.87
CA TYR A 143 -6.20 5.75 -7.14
C TYR A 143 -7.42 5.00 -6.60
N PHE A 144 -8.42 5.76 -6.17
CA PHE A 144 -9.73 5.26 -5.75
C PHE A 144 -10.79 6.10 -6.43
N LYS A 145 -11.72 5.45 -7.13
CA LYS A 145 -12.81 6.11 -7.82
C LYS A 145 -13.86 6.59 -6.82
N LEU A 146 -14.34 7.82 -6.96
CA LEU A 146 -15.44 8.38 -6.15
C LEU A 146 -16.79 8.17 -6.85
#